data_AF-A0A3D1RGH7-F1
#
_entry.id   AF-A0A3D1RGH7-F1
#
_cell.length_a   1.000
_cell.length_b   1.000
_cell.length_c   1.000
_cell.angle_alpha   90.00
_cell.angle_beta   90.00
_cell.angle_gamma   90.00
#
_symmetry.space_group_name_H-M   'P 1'
#
loop_
_entity.id
_entity.type
_entity.pdbx_description
1 polymer ?
#
loop_
_entity_poly.entity_id
_entity_poly.type
_entity_poly.pdbx_seq_one_letter_code
_entity_poly.pdbx_strand_id
1 'polypeptide(L)'
;GLADQDEPGAGTDPDSPDTDGDGLLDGVEMLVGLDPLSPDAIKGCTPGVDEDRDGLTSCEERLLGTEDCMGDTDGDGVPDLVEALSGSNPLEHEQSLDTDRDGFPNLDELRWHTDPLSNDPELAGSRAYTYQLEELAPPPAGSAEAAVDPCPGRPRYRVRFGNIGLVETRETLEREAGANDLYLYAVFAAEGASGQSALARFRAEPVVFLAPSTRRPPEPTIALFEEDLETRP
;
A
#
# COMPACT_ATOMS: atom_id res chain seq x y z
N GLY A 1 1.32 2.38 11.36
CA GLY A 1 2.71 2.85 11.40
C GLY A 1 3.61 1.66 11.30
N LEU A 2 3.38 0.65 12.14
CA LEU A 2 4.08 -0.62 12.12
C LEU A 2 3.09 -1.75 11.78
N ALA A 3 3.56 -2.97 11.53
CA ALA A 3 2.69 -4.13 11.33
C ALA A 3 2.18 -4.66 12.68
N ASP A 4 0.90 -5.05 12.78
CA ASP A 4 0.24 -5.51 14.02
C ASP A 4 1.02 -6.59 14.79
N GLN A 5 1.79 -7.42 14.09
CA GLN A 5 2.60 -8.49 14.68
C GLN A 5 3.88 -8.00 15.36
N ASP A 6 4.40 -6.85 14.92
CA ASP A 6 5.66 -6.25 15.36
C ASP A 6 5.41 -5.22 16.47
N GLU A 7 4.20 -4.66 16.52
CA GLU A 7 3.77 -3.69 17.53
C GLU A 7 3.90 -4.17 18.98
N PRO A 8 3.53 -5.41 19.36
CA PRO A 8 3.77 -5.91 20.72
C PRO A 8 5.25 -5.96 21.10
N GLY A 9 6.14 -6.09 20.11
CA GLY A 9 7.58 -6.08 20.30
C GLY A 9 8.14 -4.68 20.52
N ALA A 10 7.56 -3.67 19.85
CA ALA A 10 7.87 -2.26 20.02
C ALA A 10 7.17 -1.65 21.26
N GLY A 11 6.10 -2.28 21.74
CA GLY A 11 5.27 -1.75 22.84
C GLY A 11 4.22 -0.74 22.39
N THR A 12 4.00 -0.62 21.08
CA THR A 12 3.03 0.26 20.44
C THR A 12 1.63 -0.36 20.42
N ASP A 13 0.61 0.44 20.06
CA ASP A 13 -0.80 0.02 20.04
C ASP A 13 -1.25 -0.42 18.64
N PRO A 14 -1.55 -1.71 18.39
CA PRO A 14 -1.95 -2.23 17.07
C PRO A 14 -3.16 -1.52 16.45
N ASP A 15 -3.99 -0.87 17.27
CA ASP A 15 -5.16 -0.13 16.82
C ASP A 15 -4.87 1.36 16.53
N SER A 16 -3.63 1.82 16.78
CA SER A 16 -3.18 3.21 16.59
C SER A 16 -1.89 3.25 15.76
N PRO A 17 -1.93 3.71 14.50
CA PRO A 17 -0.72 3.76 13.66
C PRO A 17 0.33 4.79 14.10
N ASP A 18 -0.04 5.67 15.04
CA ASP A 18 0.74 6.69 15.75
C ASP A 18 0.34 6.53 17.23
N THR A 19 1.19 5.90 18.04
CA THR A 19 0.83 5.46 19.40
C THR A 19 0.86 6.61 20.41
N ASP A 20 1.79 7.55 20.26
CA ASP A 20 1.94 8.66 21.20
C ASP A 20 1.19 9.94 20.80
N GLY A 21 0.68 9.99 19.57
CA GLY A 21 -0.22 11.00 19.05
C GLY A 21 0.47 12.30 18.66
N ASP A 22 1.76 12.27 18.35
CA ASP A 22 2.53 13.44 17.95
C ASP A 22 2.42 13.78 16.45
N GLY A 23 1.85 12.86 15.65
CA GLY A 23 1.66 12.98 14.22
C GLY A 23 2.76 12.32 13.36
N LEU A 24 3.63 11.50 13.96
CA LEU A 24 4.55 10.58 13.28
C LEU A 24 4.03 9.14 13.41
N LEU A 25 4.22 8.32 12.37
CA LEU A 25 3.84 6.92 12.40
C LEU A 25 4.89 6.09 13.15
N ASP A 26 4.43 5.15 13.97
CA ASP A 26 5.29 4.29 14.80
C ASP A 26 6.43 3.61 14.02
N GLY A 27 6.16 3.20 12.78
CA GLY A 27 7.15 2.55 11.92
C GLY A 27 8.18 3.52 11.34
N VAL A 28 7.78 4.75 11.04
CA VAL A 28 8.70 5.80 10.58
C VAL A 28 9.62 6.21 11.73
N GLU A 29 9.08 6.39 12.93
CA GLU A 29 9.87 6.69 14.13
C GLU A 29 10.92 5.61 14.39
N MET A 30 10.53 4.34 14.33
CA MET A 30 11.45 3.21 14.46
C MET A 30 12.52 3.21 13.37
N LEU A 31 12.16 3.54 12.12
CA LEU A 31 13.10 3.61 10.99
C LEU A 31 14.16 4.70 11.20
N VAL A 32 13.74 5.88 11.70
CA VAL A 32 14.65 7.01 11.93
C VAL A 32 15.33 6.98 13.31
N GLY A 33 14.99 5.99 14.14
CA GLY A 33 15.59 5.77 15.46
C GLY A 33 15.03 6.66 16.58
N LEU A 34 13.80 7.14 16.42
CA LEU A 34 12.97 7.78 17.45
C LEU A 34 12.23 6.72 18.28
N ASP A 35 11.53 7.16 19.33
CA ASP A 35 10.82 6.28 20.27
C ASP A 35 9.31 6.47 20.10
N PRO A 36 8.57 5.49 19.53
CA PRO A 36 7.15 5.62 19.19
C PRO A 36 6.20 5.71 20.38
N LEU A 37 6.75 5.72 21.60
CA LEU A 37 6.02 5.88 22.85
C LEU A 37 6.28 7.25 23.50
N SER A 38 7.04 8.12 22.85
CA SER A 38 7.53 9.37 23.39
C SER A 38 7.39 10.51 22.38
N PRO A 39 6.43 11.44 22.60
CA PRO A 39 6.07 12.43 21.58
C PRO A 39 7.25 13.33 21.24
N ASP A 40 7.52 13.42 19.95
CA ASP A 40 8.53 14.24 19.34
C ASP A 40 7.97 15.56 18.79
N ALA A 41 8.88 16.49 18.51
CA ALA A 41 8.52 17.81 18.00
C ALA A 41 9.49 18.23 16.91
N ILE A 42 9.17 17.85 15.68
CA ILE A 42 9.98 18.19 14.52
C ILE A 42 9.78 19.66 14.15
N LYS A 43 10.88 20.41 14.11
CA LYS A 43 10.83 21.86 13.82
C LYS A 43 10.73 22.10 12.32
N GLY A 44 9.75 22.92 11.95
CA GLY A 44 9.62 23.41 10.57
C GLY A 44 8.76 22.52 9.67
N CYS A 45 7.86 21.75 10.26
CA CYS A 45 6.78 21.02 9.60
C CYS A 45 5.49 21.21 10.42
N THR A 46 4.35 20.80 9.87
CA THR A 46 3.06 20.76 10.60
C THR A 46 2.65 19.30 10.76
N PRO A 47 2.51 18.78 11.99
CA PRO A 47 2.14 17.38 12.19
C PRO A 47 0.80 17.04 11.57
N GLY A 48 0.68 15.82 11.01
CA GLY A 48 -0.56 15.32 10.42
C GLY A 48 -0.98 15.99 9.10
N VAL A 49 -0.13 16.84 8.53
CA VAL A 49 -0.33 17.39 7.18
C VAL A 49 0.41 16.50 6.20
N ASP A 50 -0.31 16.02 5.19
CA ASP A 50 0.16 15.17 4.10
C ASP A 50 -0.29 15.88 2.80
N GLU A 51 0.69 16.48 2.11
CA GLU A 51 0.46 17.44 1.01
C GLU A 51 0.23 16.73 -0.33
N ASP A 52 0.93 15.62 -0.58
CA ASP A 52 0.84 14.83 -1.82
C ASP A 52 -0.02 13.57 -1.72
N ARG A 53 -0.40 13.18 -0.48
CA ARG A 53 -1.32 12.08 -0.16
C ARG A 53 -0.75 10.70 -0.42
N ASP A 54 0.55 10.53 -0.26
CA ASP A 54 1.19 9.23 -0.29
C ASP A 54 1.09 8.48 1.05
N GLY A 55 0.79 9.22 2.13
CA GLY A 55 0.57 8.73 3.48
C GLY A 55 1.73 9.01 4.45
N LEU A 56 2.81 9.67 4.01
CA LEU A 56 3.76 10.35 4.88
C LEU A 56 3.27 11.78 5.15
N THR A 57 3.44 12.22 6.38
CA THR A 57 3.23 13.62 6.74
C THR A 57 4.46 14.45 6.37
N SER A 58 4.32 15.75 6.16
CA SER A 58 5.44 16.66 5.90
C SER A 58 6.49 16.69 7.02
N CYS A 59 6.14 16.18 8.22
CA CYS A 59 7.13 15.98 9.28
C CYS A 59 7.97 14.71 9.06
N GLU A 60 7.33 13.63 8.60
CA GLU A 60 7.99 12.37 8.26
C GLU A 60 8.81 12.50 7.00
N GLU A 61 8.28 13.15 5.96
CA GLU A 61 9.01 13.41 4.72
C GLU A 61 10.29 14.20 4.98
N ARG A 62 10.22 15.20 5.85
CA ARG A 62 11.39 15.95 6.31
C ARG A 62 12.41 15.10 7.06
N LEU A 63 11.97 14.09 7.81
CA LEU A 63 12.87 13.17 8.52
C LEU A 63 13.55 12.20 7.54
N LEU A 64 12.82 11.71 6.54
CA LEU A 64 13.31 10.80 5.50
C LEU A 64 14.12 11.54 4.41
N GLY A 65 13.91 12.84 4.26
CA GLY A 65 14.54 13.68 3.25
C GLY A 65 13.82 13.66 1.89
N THR A 66 12.57 13.20 1.87
CA THR A 66 11.71 13.15 0.68
C THR A 66 11.06 14.52 0.40
N GLU A 67 10.39 14.65 -0.74
CA GLU A 67 9.78 15.91 -1.17
C GLU A 67 8.28 15.99 -0.81
N ASP A 68 7.93 16.92 0.10
CA ASP A 68 6.56 17.20 0.58
C ASP A 68 5.42 17.24 -0.47
N CYS A 69 5.73 17.44 -1.74
CA CYS A 69 4.74 17.61 -2.81
C CYS A 69 4.78 16.47 -3.85
N MET A 70 5.53 15.41 -3.59
CA MET A 70 5.85 14.38 -4.55
C MET A 70 5.95 13.00 -3.89
N GLY A 71 4.84 12.26 -3.93
CA GLY A 71 4.70 11.00 -3.21
C GLY A 71 5.48 9.81 -3.76
N ASP A 72 6.50 10.06 -4.56
CA ASP A 72 7.47 9.16 -5.18
C ASP A 72 8.64 10.08 -5.57
N THR A 73 9.49 10.34 -4.59
CA THR A 73 10.51 11.40 -4.64
C THR A 73 11.56 11.10 -5.69
N ASP A 74 11.95 9.84 -5.87
CA ASP A 74 12.94 9.45 -6.86
C ASP A 74 12.34 9.14 -8.24
N GLY A 75 11.02 8.94 -8.33
CA GLY A 75 10.27 8.76 -9.56
C GLY A 75 10.39 7.35 -10.16
N ASP A 76 10.62 6.32 -9.33
CA ASP A 76 10.75 4.94 -9.77
C ASP A 76 9.42 4.16 -9.87
N GLY A 77 8.35 4.75 -9.36
CA GLY A 77 6.99 4.22 -9.36
C GLY A 77 6.60 3.49 -8.08
N VAL A 78 7.42 3.53 -7.02
CA VAL A 78 7.04 3.13 -5.66
C VAL A 78 6.84 4.39 -4.81
N PRO A 79 5.74 4.49 -4.02
CA PRO A 79 5.56 5.63 -3.14
C PRO A 79 6.54 5.65 -1.95
N ASP A 80 6.93 6.86 -1.51
CA ASP A 80 7.93 7.04 -0.45
C ASP A 80 7.56 6.32 0.86
N LEU A 81 6.28 6.35 1.25
CA LEU A 81 5.78 5.60 2.41
C LEU A 81 6.07 4.09 2.29
N VAL A 82 5.85 3.51 1.11
CA VAL A 82 5.98 2.07 0.88
C VAL A 82 7.44 1.66 1.02
N GLU A 83 8.36 2.48 0.51
CA GLU A 83 9.79 2.26 0.62
C GLU A 83 10.26 2.38 2.06
N ALA A 84 9.82 3.41 2.78
CA ALA A 84 10.13 3.60 4.19
C ALA A 84 9.67 2.41 5.04
N LEU A 85 8.43 1.94 4.87
CA LEU A 85 7.90 0.79 5.62
C LEU A 85 8.58 -0.53 5.26
N SER A 86 9.10 -0.65 4.04
CA SER A 86 9.82 -1.84 3.57
C SER A 86 11.32 -1.79 3.89
N GLY A 87 11.80 -0.69 4.49
CA GLY A 87 13.20 -0.47 4.84
C GLY A 87 14.10 -0.23 3.63
N SER A 88 13.54 0.10 2.47
CA SER A 88 14.27 0.55 1.28
C SER A 88 14.46 2.09 1.32
N ASN A 89 15.09 2.68 0.29
CA ASN A 89 15.50 4.08 0.33
C ASN A 89 14.68 4.93 -0.66
N PRO A 90 13.78 5.81 -0.18
CA PRO A 90 12.90 6.61 -1.05
C PRO A 90 13.61 7.68 -1.89
N LEU A 91 14.94 7.74 -1.82
CA LEU A 91 15.78 8.65 -2.58
C LEU A 91 16.62 7.93 -3.65
N GLU A 92 16.48 6.62 -3.80
CA GLU A 92 17.29 5.80 -4.71
C GLU A 92 16.49 4.76 -5.50
N HIS A 93 16.47 4.93 -6.83
CA HIS A 93 15.72 4.04 -7.74
C HIS A 93 15.97 2.54 -7.48
N GLU A 94 14.94 1.84 -7.04
CA GLU A 94 14.97 0.45 -6.58
C GLU A 94 15.08 -0.57 -7.73
N GLN A 95 14.80 -0.14 -8.97
CA GLN A 95 14.80 -1.00 -10.19
C GLN A 95 16.09 -1.80 -10.45
N SER A 96 17.20 -1.43 -9.81
CA SER A 96 18.49 -2.11 -9.96
C SER A 96 19.22 -2.36 -8.65
N LEU A 97 18.60 -2.02 -7.53
CA LEU A 97 19.13 -2.27 -6.20
C LEU A 97 18.72 -3.69 -5.78
N ASP A 98 19.66 -4.42 -5.19
CA ASP A 98 19.50 -5.78 -4.67
C ASP A 98 20.23 -5.76 -3.31
N THR A 99 19.50 -5.27 -2.30
CA THR A 99 20.08 -4.87 -1.00
C THR A 99 20.62 -6.07 -0.25
N ASP A 100 19.90 -7.19 -0.30
CA ASP A 100 20.21 -8.43 0.40
C ASP A 100 21.06 -9.43 -0.44
N ARG A 101 21.23 -9.14 -1.73
CA ARG A 101 22.05 -9.87 -2.71
C ARG A 101 21.58 -11.27 -2.98
N ASP A 102 20.27 -11.48 -3.00
CA ASP A 102 19.68 -12.78 -3.30
C ASP A 102 19.46 -13.02 -4.81
N GLY A 103 19.59 -11.96 -5.61
CA GLY A 103 19.47 -11.97 -7.06
C GLY A 103 18.14 -11.46 -7.60
N PHE A 104 17.23 -10.99 -6.74
CA PHE A 104 16.06 -10.22 -7.11
C PHE A 104 16.28 -8.73 -6.80
N PRO A 105 15.89 -7.82 -7.71
CA PRO A 105 15.91 -6.40 -7.39
C PRO A 105 14.82 -6.05 -6.37
N ASN A 106 15.11 -5.14 -5.44
CA ASN A 106 14.19 -4.67 -4.41
C ASN A 106 12.83 -4.24 -5.01
N LEU A 107 12.81 -3.56 -6.16
CA LEU A 107 11.55 -3.17 -6.82
C LEU A 107 10.66 -4.38 -7.17
N ASP A 108 11.26 -5.49 -7.61
CA ASP A 108 10.52 -6.71 -7.91
C ASP A 108 10.03 -7.34 -6.61
N GLU A 109 10.84 -7.34 -5.55
CA GLU A 109 10.47 -7.82 -4.22
C GLU A 109 9.31 -7.03 -3.60
N LEU A 110 9.35 -5.70 -3.68
CA LEU A 110 8.28 -4.79 -3.25
C LEU A 110 6.97 -5.07 -4.01
N ARG A 111 7.06 -5.23 -5.34
CA ARG A 111 5.92 -5.62 -6.20
C ARG A 111 5.39 -7.02 -5.92
N TRP A 112 6.17 -7.83 -5.24
CA TRP A 112 5.83 -9.17 -4.82
C TRP A 112 5.46 -9.23 -3.32
N HIS A 113 5.63 -8.15 -2.56
CA HIS A 113 5.52 -8.10 -1.11
C HIS A 113 6.38 -9.18 -0.43
N THR A 114 7.59 -9.37 -0.95
CA THR A 114 8.69 -9.98 -0.21
C THR A 114 9.51 -8.91 0.50
N ASP A 115 10.42 -9.33 1.37
CA ASP A 115 11.22 -8.44 2.18
C ASP A 115 12.55 -8.15 1.48
N PRO A 116 12.78 -6.91 0.98
CA PRO A 116 13.99 -6.55 0.22
C PRO A 116 15.28 -6.60 1.05
N LEU A 117 15.17 -6.85 2.37
CA LEU A 117 16.28 -6.98 3.28
C LEU A 117 16.57 -8.45 3.67
N SER A 118 15.80 -9.40 3.15
CA SER A 118 15.85 -10.80 3.57
C SER A 118 16.10 -11.76 2.40
N ASN A 119 17.27 -12.40 2.41
CA ASN A 119 17.69 -13.36 1.38
C ASN A 119 16.78 -14.59 1.32
N ASP A 120 15.71 -14.50 0.52
CA ASP A 120 14.63 -15.48 0.48
C ASP A 120 14.14 -15.83 -0.94
N PRO A 121 15.04 -16.24 -1.85
CA PRO A 121 14.72 -16.42 -3.27
C PRO A 121 13.67 -17.51 -3.57
N GLU A 122 13.36 -18.39 -2.60
CA GLU A 122 12.27 -19.37 -2.68
C GLU A 122 10.89 -18.81 -2.23
N LEU A 123 10.87 -17.74 -1.43
CA LEU A 123 9.66 -17.07 -0.93
C LEU A 123 9.03 -16.20 -2.02
N ALA A 124 9.84 -15.47 -2.79
CA ALA A 124 9.42 -14.71 -3.98
C ALA A 124 8.64 -15.58 -4.99
N GLY A 125 9.00 -16.84 -5.16
CA GLY A 125 8.28 -17.76 -6.05
C GLY A 125 6.96 -18.32 -5.50
N SER A 126 6.74 -18.29 -4.18
CA SER A 126 5.67 -19.05 -3.51
C SER A 126 4.66 -18.21 -2.73
N ARG A 127 5.04 -17.02 -2.26
CA ARG A 127 4.18 -16.10 -1.48
C ARG A 127 3.96 -14.75 -2.13
N ALA A 128 4.69 -14.44 -3.18
CA ALA A 128 4.53 -13.19 -3.89
C ALA A 128 3.12 -13.03 -4.45
N TYR A 129 2.41 -11.97 -4.09
CA TYR A 129 1.21 -11.63 -4.83
C TYR A 129 1.60 -11.26 -6.26
N THR A 130 0.69 -11.48 -7.19
CA THR A 130 0.90 -11.25 -8.62
C THR A 130 -0.19 -10.33 -9.11
N TYR A 131 0.11 -9.50 -10.10
CA TYR A 131 -0.92 -8.72 -10.78
C TYR A 131 -0.79 -8.84 -12.29
N GLN A 132 -1.92 -8.81 -12.98
CA GLN A 132 -2.03 -8.82 -14.43
C GLN A 132 -2.89 -7.65 -14.85
N LEU A 133 -2.35 -6.81 -15.75
CA LEU A 133 -3.05 -5.69 -16.36
C LEU A 133 -3.38 -6.03 -17.81
N GLU A 134 -4.66 -6.02 -18.17
CA GLU A 134 -5.13 -6.20 -19.55
C GLU A 134 -5.84 -4.92 -20.00
N GLU A 135 -5.30 -4.21 -20.98
CA GLU A 135 -5.97 -3.06 -21.60
C GLU A 135 -7.20 -3.54 -22.39
N LEU A 136 -8.36 -2.98 -22.08
CA LEU A 136 -9.63 -3.28 -22.70
C LEU A 136 -9.90 -2.32 -23.86
N ALA A 137 -10.39 -2.87 -24.97
CA ALA A 137 -10.86 -2.06 -26.08
C ALA A 137 -12.01 -1.11 -25.64
N PRO A 138 -12.11 0.08 -26.24
CA PRO A 138 -13.21 0.99 -25.96
C PRO A 138 -14.56 0.34 -26.24
N PRO A 139 -15.61 0.67 -25.47
CA PRO A 139 -16.93 0.08 -25.68
C PRO A 139 -17.46 0.44 -27.08
N PRO A 140 -18.18 -0.47 -27.76
CA PRO A 140 -18.69 -0.21 -29.09
C PRO A 140 -19.64 1.00 -29.10
N ALA A 141 -19.51 1.84 -30.13
CA ALA A 141 -20.30 3.07 -30.28
C ALA A 141 -21.81 2.75 -30.26
N GLY A 142 -22.54 3.41 -29.36
CA GLY A 142 -23.99 3.21 -29.18
C GLY A 142 -24.39 2.05 -28.26
N SER A 143 -23.44 1.40 -27.58
CA SER A 143 -23.73 0.48 -26.49
C SER A 143 -24.20 1.20 -25.22
N ALA A 144 -24.89 0.49 -24.33
CA ALA A 144 -25.28 1.02 -23.03
C ALA A 144 -24.05 1.46 -22.20
N GLU A 145 -22.93 0.72 -22.29
CA GLU A 145 -21.67 1.11 -21.64
C GLU A 145 -21.11 2.43 -22.21
N ALA A 146 -21.14 2.62 -23.54
CA ALA A 146 -20.68 3.86 -24.17
C ALA A 146 -21.58 5.08 -23.86
N ALA A 147 -22.82 4.86 -23.39
CA ALA A 147 -23.76 5.91 -23.01
C ALA A 147 -23.63 6.35 -21.53
N VAL A 148 -23.00 5.52 -20.70
CA VAL A 148 -22.79 5.77 -19.25
C VAL A 148 -21.34 6.20 -18.97
N ASP A 149 -20.41 6.01 -19.91
CA ASP A 149 -19.01 6.44 -19.76
C ASP A 149 -18.90 7.97 -19.60
N PRO A 150 -18.53 8.46 -18.40
CA PRO A 150 -18.46 9.88 -18.11
C PRO A 150 -17.32 10.59 -18.87
N CYS A 151 -16.38 9.86 -19.49
CA CYS A 151 -15.22 10.42 -20.17
C CYS A 151 -14.77 9.54 -21.37
N PRO A 152 -15.39 9.71 -22.56
CA PRO A 152 -15.03 8.92 -23.73
C PRO A 152 -13.56 9.14 -24.14
N GLY A 153 -12.82 8.03 -24.30
CA GLY A 153 -11.43 8.02 -24.76
C GLY A 153 -10.38 7.72 -23.70
N ARG A 154 -10.77 7.43 -22.45
CA ARG A 154 -9.84 6.94 -21.43
C ARG A 154 -9.49 5.46 -21.68
N PRO A 155 -8.22 5.05 -21.49
CA PRO A 155 -7.86 3.64 -21.51
C PRO A 155 -8.59 2.93 -20.37
N ARG A 156 -9.12 1.74 -20.65
CA ARG A 156 -9.81 0.89 -19.68
C ARG A 156 -8.91 -0.31 -19.40
N TYR A 157 -8.86 -0.76 -18.15
CA TYR A 157 -8.06 -1.92 -17.78
C TYR A 157 -8.90 -2.95 -17.05
N ARG A 158 -8.64 -4.22 -17.31
CA ARG A 158 -8.99 -5.33 -16.42
C ARG A 158 -7.75 -5.66 -15.62
N VAL A 159 -7.84 -5.57 -14.30
CA VAL A 159 -6.75 -5.91 -13.40
C VAL A 159 -7.10 -7.17 -12.64
N ARG A 160 -6.15 -8.09 -12.51
CA ARG A 160 -6.30 -9.31 -11.71
C ARG A 160 -5.14 -9.42 -10.75
N PHE A 161 -5.43 -9.50 -9.45
CA PHE A 161 -4.45 -9.79 -8.42
C PHE A 161 -4.54 -11.27 -8.03
N GLY A 162 -3.42 -11.90 -7.70
CA GLY A 162 -3.31 -13.31 -7.35
C GLY A 162 -2.32 -13.52 -6.21
N ASN A 163 -2.39 -14.67 -5.55
CA ASN A 163 -1.51 -15.03 -4.42
C ASN A 163 -1.50 -14.00 -3.26
N ILE A 164 -2.66 -13.38 -3.00
CA ILE A 164 -2.86 -12.49 -1.86
C ILE A 164 -2.91 -13.33 -0.59
N GLY A 165 -1.98 -13.07 0.33
CA GLY A 165 -1.92 -13.71 1.64
C GLY A 165 -3.12 -13.33 2.51
N LEU A 166 -3.65 -14.29 3.27
CA LEU A 166 -4.68 -14.06 4.29
C LEU A 166 -4.17 -14.60 5.61
N VAL A 167 -4.47 -13.90 6.70
CA VAL A 167 -4.01 -14.27 8.05
C VAL A 167 -5.17 -14.73 8.93
N GLU A 168 -4.86 -15.57 9.91
CA GLU A 168 -5.80 -15.96 10.96
C GLU A 168 -5.88 -14.84 12.00
N THR A 169 -6.94 -14.04 11.97
CA THR A 169 -7.19 -12.99 12.96
C THR A 169 -8.03 -13.50 14.13
N ARG A 170 -7.89 -12.89 15.31
CA ARG A 170 -8.70 -13.22 16.49
C ARG A 170 -10.06 -12.53 16.43
N GLU A 171 -11.05 -13.09 17.14
CA GLU A 171 -12.35 -12.45 17.34
C GLU A 171 -12.19 -11.18 18.20
N THR A 172 -12.83 -10.09 17.77
CA THR A 172 -12.94 -8.84 18.53
C THR A 172 -14.41 -8.53 18.82
N LEU A 173 -14.67 -7.45 19.58
CA LEU A 173 -16.05 -7.01 19.83
C LEU A 173 -16.80 -6.62 18.55
N GLU A 174 -16.07 -6.25 17.49
CA GLU A 174 -16.62 -5.70 16.26
C GLU A 174 -16.46 -6.64 15.06
N ARG A 175 -15.58 -7.65 15.15
CA ARG A 175 -15.21 -8.52 14.01
C ARG A 175 -15.10 -9.98 14.43
N GLU A 176 -15.57 -10.85 13.55
CA GLU A 176 -15.41 -12.30 13.72
C GLU A 176 -13.96 -12.75 13.49
N ALA A 177 -13.57 -13.86 14.11
CA ALA A 177 -12.26 -14.45 13.91
C ALA A 177 -12.01 -14.77 12.42
N GLY A 178 -10.80 -14.45 11.95
CA GLY A 178 -10.35 -14.64 10.58
C GLY A 178 -10.76 -13.53 9.62
N ALA A 179 -11.45 -12.47 10.05
CA ALA A 179 -11.76 -11.35 9.18
C ALA A 179 -10.49 -10.58 8.75
N ASN A 180 -10.29 -10.43 7.45
CA ASN A 180 -9.22 -9.67 6.79
C ASN A 180 -9.88 -8.59 5.92
N ASP A 181 -9.47 -7.33 6.02
CA ASP A 181 -9.83 -6.33 5.00
C ASP A 181 -8.76 -6.34 3.91
N LEU A 182 -9.18 -6.34 2.64
CA LEU A 182 -8.26 -6.20 1.52
C LEU A 182 -8.36 -4.79 0.98
N TYR A 183 -7.25 -4.07 1.04
CA TYR A 183 -7.09 -2.75 0.45
C TYR A 183 -6.27 -2.86 -0.83
N LEU A 184 -6.78 -2.28 -1.91
CA LEU A 184 -6.04 -2.09 -3.14
C LEU A 184 -5.84 -0.59 -3.37
N TYR A 185 -4.58 -0.20 -3.49
CA TYR A 185 -4.18 1.15 -3.86
C TYR A 185 -3.77 1.14 -5.34
N ALA A 186 -4.40 2.02 -6.12
CA ALA A 186 -4.07 2.21 -7.52
C ALA A 186 -3.71 3.68 -7.75
N VAL A 187 -2.46 3.92 -8.14
CA VAL A 187 -1.98 5.25 -8.51
C VAL A 187 -2.11 5.40 -10.02
N PHE A 188 -2.83 6.44 -10.45
CA PHE A 188 -2.96 6.80 -11.85
C PHE A 188 -2.19 8.09 -12.11
N ALA A 189 -1.07 8.01 -12.80
CA ALA A 189 -0.37 9.17 -13.32
C ALA A 189 -0.93 9.54 -14.71
N ALA A 190 -1.37 10.78 -14.90
CA ALA A 190 -1.75 11.27 -16.21
C ALA A 190 -0.50 11.61 -17.03
N GLU A 191 -0.22 10.87 -18.12
CA GLU A 191 0.87 11.24 -19.04
C GLU A 191 0.67 12.67 -19.57
N GLY A 192 1.61 13.56 -19.28
CA GLY A 192 1.72 14.88 -19.89
C GLY A 192 0.97 16.03 -19.23
N ALA A 193 0.28 15.81 -18.10
CA ALA A 193 -0.21 16.88 -17.24
C ALA A 193 0.63 16.92 -15.96
N SER A 194 1.11 18.10 -15.58
CA SER A 194 1.90 18.34 -14.38
C SER A 194 1.31 17.65 -13.13
N GLY A 195 1.97 16.60 -12.65
CA GLY A 195 1.96 16.15 -11.25
C GLY A 195 0.64 15.70 -10.64
N GLN A 196 -0.43 15.49 -11.39
CA GLN A 196 -1.67 14.96 -10.81
C GLN A 196 -1.69 13.44 -10.93
N SER A 197 -1.00 12.80 -9.99
CA SER A 197 -1.24 11.41 -9.62
C SER A 197 -2.56 11.34 -8.87
N ALA A 198 -3.45 10.43 -9.26
CA ALA A 198 -4.68 10.16 -8.53
C ALA A 198 -4.55 8.81 -7.83
N LEU A 199 -4.62 8.82 -6.50
CA LEU A 199 -4.73 7.60 -5.70
C LEU A 199 -6.20 7.17 -5.63
N ALA A 200 -6.48 5.96 -6.09
CA ALA A 200 -7.75 5.28 -5.87
C ALA A 200 -7.54 4.16 -4.85
N ARG A 201 -8.40 4.13 -3.83
CA ARG A 201 -8.45 3.07 -2.84
C ARG A 201 -9.69 2.23 -3.05
N PHE A 202 -9.51 0.92 -3.21
CA PHE A 202 -10.60 -0.04 -3.17
C PHE A 202 -10.53 -0.82 -1.87
N ARG A 203 -11.68 -1.03 -1.25
CA ARG A 203 -11.83 -1.92 -0.10
C ARG A 203 -12.76 -3.05 -0.49
N ALA A 204 -12.27 -4.28 -0.50
CA ALA A 204 -13.14 -5.43 -0.65
C ALA A 204 -13.92 -5.71 0.65
N GLU A 205 -15.10 -6.34 0.53
CA GLU A 205 -15.78 -6.92 1.69
C GLU A 205 -14.82 -7.79 2.53
N PRO A 206 -14.97 -7.81 3.86
CA PRO A 206 -14.05 -8.53 4.73
C PRO A 206 -14.01 -10.02 4.37
N VAL A 207 -12.82 -10.50 4.05
CA VAL A 207 -12.55 -11.88 3.69
C VAL A 207 -12.25 -12.65 4.97
N VAL A 208 -13.02 -13.68 5.23
CA VAL A 208 -12.78 -14.52 6.41
C VAL A 208 -11.87 -15.67 6.04
N PHE A 209 -10.77 -15.83 6.78
CA PHE A 209 -9.85 -16.95 6.68
C PHE A 209 -9.51 -17.50 8.06
N LEU A 210 -9.89 -18.75 8.30
CA LEU A 210 -9.45 -19.56 9.45
C LEU A 210 -8.98 -20.90 8.91
N ALA A 211 -7.66 -21.11 8.88
CA ALA A 211 -7.14 -22.38 8.40
C ALA A 211 -7.47 -23.49 9.42
N PRO A 212 -7.65 -24.74 8.96
CA PRO A 212 -7.71 -25.17 7.55
C PRO A 212 -9.13 -25.16 6.97
N SER A 213 -10.14 -24.68 7.71
CA SER A 213 -11.54 -25.08 7.50
C SER A 213 -12.48 -24.00 6.96
N THR A 214 -12.15 -22.72 7.09
CA THR A 214 -13.08 -21.62 6.79
C THR A 214 -12.45 -20.60 5.86
N ARG A 215 -13.07 -20.41 4.69
CA ARG A 215 -12.81 -19.29 3.78
C ARG A 215 -14.14 -18.67 3.35
N ARG A 216 -14.31 -17.36 3.50
CA ARG A 216 -15.46 -16.61 2.98
C ARG A 216 -14.97 -15.37 2.23
N PRO A 217 -15.33 -15.19 0.95
CA PRO A 217 -16.09 -16.13 0.12
C PRO A 217 -15.35 -17.47 -0.08
N PRO A 218 -16.08 -18.58 -0.32
CA PRO A 218 -15.46 -19.90 -0.52
C PRO A 218 -14.67 -19.97 -1.83
N GLU A 219 -14.99 -19.09 -2.78
CA GLU A 219 -14.27 -18.95 -4.04
C GLU A 219 -12.94 -18.23 -3.81
N PRO A 220 -11.87 -18.62 -4.52
CA PRO A 220 -10.55 -18.02 -4.34
C PRO A 220 -10.42 -16.63 -4.97
N THR A 221 -11.43 -16.19 -5.72
CA THR A 221 -11.46 -14.93 -6.45
C THR A 221 -12.49 -14.00 -5.81
N ILE A 222 -12.11 -12.75 -5.60
CA ILE A 222 -12.99 -11.68 -5.12
C ILE A 222 -13.11 -10.67 -6.25
N ALA A 223 -14.34 -10.39 -6.67
CA ALA A 223 -14.61 -9.37 -7.66
C ALA A 223 -14.68 -8.02 -6.96
N LEU A 224 -13.97 -7.02 -7.50
CA LEU A 224 -14.08 -5.63 -7.10
C LEU A 224 -15.02 -4.91 -8.08
N PHE A 225 -15.91 -4.11 -7.54
CA PHE A 225 -16.87 -3.29 -8.26
C PHE A 225 -16.64 -1.81 -7.97
N GLU A 226 -17.31 -0.93 -8.73
CA GLU A 226 -17.19 0.51 -8.54
C GLU A 226 -17.71 0.97 -7.15
N GLU A 227 -18.59 0.19 -6.52
CA GLU A 227 -19.05 0.41 -5.13
C GLU A 227 -18.00 0.11 -4.07
N ASP A 228 -16.99 -0.71 -4.39
CA ASP A 228 -15.84 -0.98 -3.51
C ASP A 228 -14.80 0.13 -3.58
N LEU A 229 -14.94 1.06 -4.54
CA LEU A 229 -14.10 2.23 -4.63
C LEU A 229 -14.46 3.17 -3.50
N GLU A 230 -13.54 3.34 -2.56
CA GLU A 230 -13.66 4.35 -1.53
C GLU A 230 -13.30 5.71 -2.13
N THR A 231 -14.28 6.34 -2.78
CA THR A 231 -14.18 7.76 -3.13
C THR A 231 -14.27 8.56 -1.84
N ARG A 232 -13.15 9.05 -1.30
CA ARG A 232 -13.24 10.08 -0.26
C ARG A 232 -13.86 11.37 -0.87
N PRO A 233 -14.78 12.05 -0.17
CA PRO A 233 -15.22 13.40 -0.52
C PRO A 233 -14.08 14.42 -0.40
#